data_AF-A0AAF0TI37-F1
#
_entry.id   AF-A0AAF0TI37-F1
#
_cell.length_a   1.000
_cell.length_b   1.000
_cell.length_c   1.000
_cell.angle_alpha   90.00
_cell.angle_beta   90.00
_cell.angle_gamma   90.00
#
_symmetry.space_group_name_H-M   'P 1'
#
loop_
_entity.id
_entity.type
_entity.pdbx_description
1 polymer ?
#
loop_
_entity_poly.entity_id
_entity_poly.type
_entity_poly.pdbx_seq_one_letter_code
_entity_poly.pdbx_strand_id
1 'polypeptide(L)'
;MILKSFRVKIDERDISMDSAYKKELQNVLGQKNVTLPQVFIKGKYVGGAEVIKQLNEVGELSKLLRGLPLRPPGYTCEGCGDLRFLPCSNCDGSKKYFDEDEGQLRRCSQCNENGLVRCPLCCS
;
A
#
# COMPACT_ATOMS: atom_id res chain seq x y z
N MET A 1 2.55 14.74 -5.83
CA MET A 1 3.49 13.81 -5.18
C MET A 1 4.70 13.62 -6.08
N ILE A 2 5.92 13.75 -5.54
CA ILE A 2 7.19 13.64 -6.29
C ILE A 2 7.27 12.30 -7.04
N LEU A 3 7.07 11.16 -6.38
CA LEU A 3 7.22 9.85 -7.02
C LEU A 3 6.24 9.61 -8.19
N LYS A 4 5.02 10.17 -8.14
CA LYS A 4 4.01 10.03 -9.20
C LYS A 4 4.44 10.71 -10.51
N SER A 5 5.28 11.75 -10.48
CA SER A 5 5.76 12.42 -11.71
C SER A 5 6.73 11.55 -12.51
N PHE A 6 7.44 10.64 -11.85
CA PHE A 6 8.34 9.67 -12.49
C PHE A 6 7.60 8.51 -13.16
N ARG A 7 6.28 8.39 -12.95
CA ARG A 7 5.42 7.33 -13.50
C ARG A 7 5.90 5.92 -13.16
N VAL A 8 6.72 5.73 -12.14
CA VAL A 8 7.11 4.39 -11.69
C VAL A 8 5.91 3.67 -11.07
N LYS A 9 5.90 2.34 -11.11
CA LYS A 9 4.93 1.54 -10.33
C LYS A 9 5.19 1.78 -8.84
N ILE A 10 4.19 2.32 -8.14
CA ILE A 10 4.24 2.58 -6.69
C ILE A 10 3.28 1.61 -6.01
N ASP A 11 3.79 0.89 -5.00
CA ASP A 11 2.96 0.20 -4.02
C ASP A 11 2.70 1.16 -2.83
N GLU A 12 1.53 1.78 -2.82
CA GLU A 12 1.13 2.70 -1.76
C GLU A 12 0.46 1.90 -0.64
N ARG A 13 1.07 1.92 0.56
CA ARG A 13 0.58 1.23 1.75
C ARG A 13 0.04 2.21 2.76
N ASP A 14 -1.27 2.45 2.67
CA ASP A 14 -1.97 3.36 3.56
C ASP A 14 -2.16 2.72 4.95
N ILE A 15 -1.41 3.20 5.93
CA ILE A 15 -1.44 2.67 7.30
C ILE A 15 -2.73 3.02 8.06
N SER A 16 -3.54 3.94 7.55
CA SER A 16 -4.85 4.26 8.12
C SER A 16 -5.93 3.27 7.65
N MET A 17 -5.74 2.69 6.47
CA MET A 17 -6.64 1.71 5.87
C MET A 17 -6.35 0.27 6.31
N ASP A 18 -5.12 0.00 6.74
CA ASP A 18 -4.67 -1.32 7.20
C ASP A 18 -3.64 -1.21 8.34
N SER A 19 -4.06 -1.59 9.55
CA SER A 19 -3.19 -1.57 10.73
C SER A 19 -2.02 -2.55 10.65
N ALA A 20 -2.08 -3.57 9.78
CA ALA A 20 -0.95 -4.47 9.56
C ALA A 20 0.22 -3.71 8.93
N TYR A 21 -0.02 -2.78 8.01
CA TYR A 21 1.05 -1.93 7.46
C TYR A 21 1.69 -1.04 8.51
N LYS A 22 0.90 -0.49 9.44
CA LYS A 22 1.45 0.28 10.55
C LYS A 22 2.42 -0.56 11.38
N LYS A 23 2.01 -1.77 11.74
CA LYS A 23 2.83 -2.71 12.53
C LYS A 23 4.08 -3.12 11.75
N GLU A 24 3.93 -3.46 10.48
CA GLU A 24 5.04 -3.82 9.59
C GLU A 24 6.06 -2.67 9.49
N LEU A 25 5.61 -1.44 9.24
CA LEU A 25 6.48 -0.27 9.14
C LEU A 25 7.24 -0.01 10.44
N GLN A 26 6.54 -0.06 11.59
CA GLN A 26 7.15 0.10 12.92
C GLN A 26 8.20 -0.98 13.19
N ASN A 27 7.92 -2.24 12.79
CA ASN A 27 8.85 -3.35 12.95
C ASN A 27 10.09 -3.19 12.08
N VAL A 28 9.92 -2.83 10.81
CA VAL A 28 11.03 -2.63 9.86
C VAL A 28 11.94 -1.48 10.28
N LEU A 29 11.38 -0.41 10.85
CA LEU A 29 12.15 0.75 11.30
C LEU A 29 12.62 0.65 12.77
N GLY A 30 12.14 -0.34 13.53
CA GLY A 30 12.43 -0.47 14.96
C GLY A 30 11.91 0.71 15.80
N GLN A 31 10.88 1.43 15.32
CA GLN A 31 10.37 2.66 15.93
C GLN A 31 8.86 2.60 16.12
N LYS A 32 8.37 2.99 17.30
CA LYS A 32 6.92 3.06 17.57
C LYS A 32 6.27 4.27 16.91
N ASN A 33 6.94 5.42 16.92
CA ASN A 33 6.43 6.66 16.36
C ASN A 33 7.21 6.98 15.09
N VAL A 34 6.62 6.64 13.95
CA VAL A 34 7.21 6.84 12.63
C VAL A 34 6.53 8.03 11.96
N THR A 35 7.31 8.97 11.45
CA THR A 35 6.79 10.06 10.61
C THR A 35 6.43 9.51 9.23
N LEU A 36 5.45 10.10 8.55
CA LEU A 36 5.07 9.68 7.20
C LEU A 36 5.38 10.77 6.17
N PRO A 37 5.59 10.39 4.90
CA PRO A 37 5.70 9.02 4.37
C PRO A 37 7.04 8.37 4.74
N GLN A 38 7.14 7.05 4.54
CA GLN A 38 8.40 6.30 4.57
C GLN A 38 8.56 5.54 3.26
N VAL A 39 9.69 5.73 2.59
CA VAL A 39 9.89 5.26 1.22
C VAL A 39 10.96 4.18 1.17
N PHE A 40 10.62 3.10 0.48
CA PHE A 40 11.50 1.99 0.16
C PHE A 40 11.62 1.87 -1.36
N ILE A 41 12.84 1.70 -1.87
CA ILE A 41 13.11 1.53 -3.29
C ILE A 41 13.90 0.23 -3.46
N LYS A 42 13.39 -0.69 -4.29
CA LYS A 42 14.03 -2.00 -4.54
C LYS A 42 14.33 -2.77 -3.24
N GLY A 43 13.39 -2.72 -2.28
CA GLY A 43 13.53 -3.39 -0.98
C GLY A 43 14.43 -2.68 0.04
N LYS A 44 15.07 -1.55 -0.31
CA LYS A 44 15.93 -0.79 0.60
C LYS A 44 15.20 0.43 1.13
N TYR A 45 15.34 0.68 2.44
CA TYR A 45 14.84 1.90 3.06
C TYR A 45 15.65 3.11 2.55
N VAL A 46 14.95 4.14 2.09
CA VAL A 46 15.56 5.38 1.56
C VAL A 46 15.37 6.54 2.52
N GLY A 47 14.18 6.70 3.09
CA GLY A 47 13.89 7.77 4.04
C GLY A 47 12.47 8.31 3.97
N GLY A 48 12.23 9.36 4.74
CA GLY A 48 10.96 10.08 4.76
C GLY A 48 10.87 11.22 3.74
N ALA A 49 9.85 12.08 3.88
CA ALA A 49 9.58 13.18 2.95
C ALA A 49 10.79 14.07 2.65
N GLU A 50 11.51 14.54 3.67
CA GLU A 50 12.64 15.47 3.48
C GLU A 50 13.78 14.85 2.68
N VAL A 51 14.11 13.58 2.96
CA VAL A 51 15.15 12.85 2.22
C VAL A 51 14.75 12.70 0.75
N ILE A 52 13.49 12.32 0.48
CA ILE A 52 12.99 12.15 -0.89
C ILE A 52 12.95 13.48 -1.64
N LYS A 53 12.61 14.57 -0.95
CA LYS A 53 12.63 15.93 -1.51
C LYS A 53 14.05 16.34 -1.89
N GLN A 54 15.01 16.18 -1.00
CA GLN A 54 16.43 16.49 -1.27
C GLN A 54 16.96 15.67 -2.44
N LEU A 55 16.74 14.34 -2.44
CA LEU A 55 17.16 13.46 -3.54
C LEU A 55 16.55 13.87 -4.89
N ASN A 56 15.32 14.39 -4.90
CA ASN A 56 14.68 14.90 -6.09
C ASN A 56 15.33 16.20 -6.58
N GLU A 57 15.59 17.14 -5.67
CA GLU A 57 16.21 18.44 -5.97
C GLU A 57 17.62 18.29 -6.56
N VAL A 58 18.42 17.36 -6.04
CA VAL A 58 19.77 17.08 -6.57
C VAL A 58 19.79 16.09 -7.74
N GLY A 59 18.63 15.60 -8.19
CA GLY A 59 18.49 14.68 -9.32
C GLY A 59 18.86 13.21 -9.05
N GLU A 60 19.33 12.86 -7.86
CA GLU A 60 19.71 11.49 -7.47
C GLU A 60 18.52 10.53 -7.42
N LEU A 61 17.32 11.02 -7.09
CA LEU A 61 16.11 10.20 -7.06
C LEU A 61 15.84 9.52 -8.43
N SER A 62 16.08 10.24 -9.52
CA SER A 62 15.92 9.70 -10.88
C SER A 62 16.84 8.50 -11.15
N LYS A 63 18.04 8.49 -10.56
CA LYS A 63 19.01 7.41 -10.69
C LYS A 63 18.57 6.18 -9.89
N LEU A 64 18.06 6.38 -8.68
CA LEU A 64 17.53 5.31 -7.84
C LEU A 64 16.34 4.59 -8.48
N LEU A 65 15.47 5.37 -9.13
CA LEU A 65 14.26 4.87 -9.81
C LEU A 65 14.54 4.21 -11.16
N ARG A 66 15.77 4.30 -11.69
CA ARG A 66 16.12 3.72 -12.98
C ARG A 66 15.90 2.20 -13.00
N GLY A 67 15.31 1.72 -14.08
CA GLY A 67 15.02 0.30 -14.30
C GLY A 67 13.79 -0.23 -13.56
N LEU A 68 13.05 0.63 -12.85
CA LEU A 68 11.74 0.26 -12.32
C LEU A 68 10.68 0.26 -13.43
N PRO A 69 9.66 -0.60 -13.34
CA PRO A 69 8.55 -0.61 -14.30
C PRO A 69 7.81 0.73 -14.26
N LEU A 70 7.50 1.26 -15.44
CA LEU A 70 6.74 2.48 -15.62
C LEU A 70 5.25 2.17 -15.84
N ARG A 71 4.39 3.06 -15.38
CA ARG A 71 2.96 3.10 -15.68
C ARG A 71 2.71 3.99 -16.90
N PRO A 72 1.74 3.62 -17.76
CA PRO A 72 1.29 4.49 -18.84
C PRO A 72 0.82 5.86 -18.34
N PRO A 73 0.92 6.93 -19.16
CA PRO A 73 0.25 8.19 -18.87
C PRO A 73 -1.24 7.98 -18.64
N GLY A 74 -1.81 8.63 -17.62
CA GLY A 74 -3.24 8.52 -17.31
C GLY A 74 -3.67 7.15 -16.78
N TYR A 75 -2.72 6.25 -16.45
CA TYR A 75 -3.06 4.97 -15.84
C TYR A 75 -3.92 5.17 -14.60
N THR A 76 -5.04 4.46 -14.56
CA THR A 76 -5.88 4.26 -13.38
C THR A 76 -6.16 2.77 -13.27
N CYS A 77 -6.09 2.19 -12.08
CA CYS A 77 -6.39 0.77 -11.91
C CYS A 77 -7.87 0.50 -12.21
N GLU A 78 -8.14 -0.35 -13.21
CA GLU A 78 -9.51 -0.72 -13.61
C GLU A 78 -10.28 -1.47 -12.52
N GLY A 79 -9.58 -2.11 -11.58
CA GLY A 79 -10.21 -2.81 -10.46
C GLY A 79 -10.63 -1.88 -9.32
N CYS A 80 -9.69 -1.09 -8.79
CA CYS A 80 -9.92 -0.31 -7.56
C CYS A 80 -9.94 1.22 -7.75
N GLY A 81 -9.82 1.74 -8.98
CA GLY A 81 -9.75 3.19 -9.21
C GLY A 81 -8.54 3.85 -8.51
N ASP A 82 -7.44 3.10 -8.36
CA ASP A 82 -6.24 3.48 -7.61
C ASP A 82 -6.39 3.61 -6.08
N LEU A 83 -7.51 3.20 -5.48
CA LEU A 83 -7.70 3.14 -4.03
C LEU A 83 -6.87 2.05 -3.32
N ARG A 84 -6.21 1.15 -4.06
CA ARG A 84 -5.39 0.02 -3.56
C ARG A 84 -6.16 -1.08 -2.83
N PHE A 85 -7.42 -0.85 -2.48
CA PHE A 85 -8.26 -1.79 -1.76
C PHE A 85 -9.56 -2.08 -2.52
N LEU A 86 -10.14 -3.25 -2.26
CA LEU A 86 -11.46 -3.67 -2.69
C LEU A 86 -12.24 -4.22 -1.49
N PRO A 87 -13.58 -4.12 -1.47
CA PRO A 87 -14.40 -4.88 -0.53
C PRO A 87 -14.09 -6.37 -0.63
N CYS A 88 -14.03 -7.05 0.51
CA CYS A 88 -13.79 -8.49 0.55
C CYS A 88 -15.00 -9.25 0.02
N SER A 89 -14.82 -10.06 -1.02
CA SER A 89 -15.88 -10.87 -1.63
C SER A 89 -16.41 -12.00 -0.75
N ASN A 90 -15.68 -12.40 0.29
CA ASN A 90 -16.13 -13.45 1.23
C ASN A 90 -17.09 -12.92 2.30
N CYS A 91 -17.10 -11.61 2.56
CA CYS A 91 -17.94 -11.03 3.62
C CYS A 91 -18.61 -9.72 3.18
N ASP A 92 -18.54 -9.40 1.90
CA ASP A 92 -19.05 -8.19 1.27
C ASP A 92 -18.64 -6.90 2.00
N GLY A 93 -17.42 -6.87 2.54
CA GLY A 93 -16.90 -5.73 3.31
C GLY A 93 -17.38 -5.64 4.76
N SER A 94 -18.28 -6.51 5.22
CA SER A 94 -18.84 -6.43 6.59
C SER A 94 -17.91 -6.97 7.68
N LYS A 95 -16.79 -7.58 7.30
CA LYS A 95 -15.83 -8.28 8.18
C LYS A 95 -16.41 -9.48 8.93
N LYS A 96 -17.67 -9.85 8.68
CA LYS A 96 -18.34 -10.99 9.31
C LYS A 96 -19.19 -11.73 8.28
N TYR A 97 -19.45 -13.01 8.50
CA TYR A 97 -20.39 -13.77 7.68
C TYR A 97 -21.04 -14.83 8.56
N PHE A 98 -22.20 -15.33 8.12
CA PHE A 98 -22.84 -16.46 8.78
C PHE A 98 -22.30 -17.75 8.18
N ASP A 99 -21.77 -18.62 9.03
CA ASP A 99 -21.30 -19.95 8.64
C ASP A 99 -22.51 -20.89 8.70
N GLU A 100 -23.00 -21.33 7.54
CA GLU A 100 -24.19 -22.19 7.44
C GLU A 100 -23.90 -23.61 7.95
N ASP A 101 -22.67 -24.09 7.80
CA ASP A 101 -22.27 -25.45 8.20
C ASP A 101 -22.23 -25.58 9.72
N GLU A 102 -21.74 -24.54 10.42
CA GLU A 102 -21.66 -24.52 11.88
C GLU A 102 -22.80 -23.75 12.55
N GLY A 103 -23.67 -23.10 11.76
CA GLY A 103 -24.81 -22.33 12.25
C GLY A 103 -24.44 -21.11 13.11
N GLN A 104 -23.28 -20.49 12.87
CA GLN A 104 -22.79 -19.40 13.73
C GLN A 104 -22.16 -18.23 12.96
N LEU A 105 -22.18 -17.04 13.58
CA LEU A 105 -21.52 -15.86 13.02
C LEU A 105 -19.99 -15.99 13.17
N ARG A 106 -19.27 -15.93 12.05
CA ARG A 106 -17.80 -15.97 12.00
C ARG A 106 -17.24 -14.61 11.56
N ARG A 107 -16.03 -14.29 12.00
CA ARG A 107 -15.26 -13.13 11.50
C ARG A 107 -14.50 -13.56 10.26
N CYS A 108 -14.53 -12.74 9.21
CA CYS A 108 -13.79 -13.03 7.99
C CYS A 108 -12.27 -12.95 8.24
N SER A 109 -11.55 -14.01 7.88
CA SER A 109 -10.09 -14.13 7.99
C SER A 109 -9.35 -13.65 6.74
N GLN A 110 -10.04 -13.40 5.63
CA GLN A 110 -9.43 -13.07 4.33
C GLN A 110 -9.21 -11.57 4.10
N CYS A 111 -9.72 -10.72 4.97
CA CYS A 111 -9.67 -9.27 4.83
C CYS A 111 -9.07 -8.59 6.07
N ASN A 112 -8.74 -7.30 5.96
CA ASN A 112 -8.28 -6.53 7.10
C ASN A 112 -9.45 -6.15 8.05
N GLU A 113 -9.19 -5.34 9.07
CA GLU A 113 -10.17 -4.89 10.06
C GLU A 113 -11.38 -4.15 9.47
N ASN A 114 -11.22 -3.56 8.28
CA ASN A 114 -12.23 -2.77 7.58
C ASN A 114 -13.03 -3.60 6.57
N GLY A 115 -12.82 -4.93 6.52
CA GLY A 115 -13.47 -5.76 5.51
C GLY A 115 -12.87 -5.60 4.11
N LEU A 116 -11.66 -5.05 4.00
CA LEU A 116 -11.00 -4.76 2.73
C LEU A 116 -9.90 -5.77 2.41
N VAL A 117 -9.67 -6.01 1.12
CA VAL A 117 -8.55 -6.77 0.59
C VAL A 117 -7.72 -5.88 -0.35
N ARG A 118 -6.42 -6.16 -0.47
CA ARG A 118 -5.58 -5.44 -1.44
C ARG A 118 -6.04 -5.75 -2.86
N CYS A 119 -6.02 -4.75 -3.73
CA CYS A 119 -6.37 -4.92 -5.12
C CYS A 119 -5.34 -5.80 -5.84
N PRO A 120 -5.71 -7.00 -6.34
CA PRO A 120 -4.76 -7.92 -6.96
C PRO A 120 -4.17 -7.39 -8.28
N LEU A 121 -4.87 -6.44 -8.92
CA LEU A 121 -4.47 -5.90 -10.22
C LEU A 121 -3.34 -4.87 -10.11
N CYS A 122 -3.22 -4.14 -8.99
CA CYS A 122 -2.23 -3.05 -8.87
C CYS A 122 -1.31 -3.12 -7.65
N CYS A 123 -1.56 -4.03 -6.70
CA CYS A 123 -0.79 -4.14 -5.46
C CYS A 123 0.19 -5.33 -5.44
N SER A 124 0.64 -5.76 -6.63
CA SER A 124 1.61 -6.84 -6.85
C SER A 124 3.06 -6.39 -6.82
#